data_AF-A0A2G8SG65-F1
#
_entry.id   AF-A0A2G8SG65-F1
#
_cell.length_a   1.000
_cell.length_b   1.000
_cell.length_c   1.000
_cell.angle_alpha   90.00
_cell.angle_beta   90.00
_cell.angle_gamma   90.00
#
_symmetry.space_group_name_H-M   'P 1'
#
loop_
_entity.id
_entity.type
_entity.pdbx_description
1 polymer ?
#
loop_
_entity_poly.entity_id
_entity_poly.type
_entity_poly.pdbx_seq_one_letter_code
_entity_poly.pdbx_strand_id
1 'polypeptide(L)'
;MSQQTTNKDTLRKLFPVPASAPSMQAPSRFPGTTIETTAVLQDRLMDNHVKWHIFFNKKRYHNHTAHQLLAIYQLGANGPLIDAAYKEEASYQRKQYDSPGRITEENFHEHLGDEDYYKAYLKFFTDVIMEKGPAGTFEKYIFSPRFNIEPPRGADSSPMAMTNRFLSGLLHPLIHTGYGAEFGLAGMFAEGLAETAVHRKSAGTLTPNTLWEYAEAAASDAAKATVSRIASFLPSLVLDPFRHAAQPIAQKRSNVHALSLVSRILKDDYYSYKTIGLPPPEKSEDDTSLERVLHLRGEALAKMMEEWTVDGTNAQEVESKIEELFWASVVIFGVGGYWGRKEMKNGRFNGDFFYLHLVTSALFLPSLVAYLSPTSTTILLRTYLLNTLALYVARGRPPLPIADFYSDVTPNPAPPAHVSKKPAEGTLAPEKPAANPWLSMLQSTIMHPDNHLGKLQRALSHFSALYGTTPRGNFRDMGIELKGIENLDGTVFVRTAGLALDRLGWMREGEERRRWDFDGFYHD
;
A
#
# COMPACT_ATOMS: atom_id res chain seq x y z
N MET A 1 3.54 -41.89 3.09
CA MET A 1 2.45 -41.18 2.37
C MET A 1 1.66 -40.23 3.27
N SER A 2 1.33 -40.57 4.52
CA SER A 2 0.48 -39.73 5.41
C SER A 2 1.03 -38.34 5.78
N GLN A 3 2.32 -38.20 6.13
CA GLN A 3 2.91 -36.89 6.50
C GLN A 3 3.04 -35.90 5.32
N GLN A 4 3.23 -36.41 4.11
CA GLN A 4 3.41 -35.60 2.91
C GLN A 4 2.05 -35.11 2.36
N THR A 5 1.00 -35.92 2.51
CA THR A 5 -0.40 -35.50 2.25
C THR A 5 -0.88 -34.47 3.28
N THR A 6 -0.59 -34.66 4.58
CA THR A 6 -1.00 -33.69 5.62
C THR A 6 -0.33 -32.32 5.48
N ASN A 7 0.87 -32.25 4.90
CA ASN A 7 1.54 -30.98 4.62
C ASN A 7 0.87 -30.24 3.45
N LYS A 8 0.53 -30.95 2.35
CA LYS A 8 -0.16 -30.35 1.20
C LYS A 8 -1.56 -29.86 1.53
N ASP A 9 -2.32 -30.59 2.35
CA ASP A 9 -3.68 -30.17 2.73
C ASP A 9 -3.66 -28.93 3.62
N THR A 10 -2.65 -28.80 4.49
CA THR A 10 -2.42 -27.58 5.28
C THR A 10 -2.07 -26.40 4.36
N LEU A 11 -1.14 -26.59 3.42
CA LEU A 11 -0.77 -25.54 2.45
C LEU A 11 -1.96 -25.07 1.62
N ARG A 12 -2.86 -25.98 1.21
CA ARG A 12 -4.09 -25.61 0.49
C ARG A 12 -5.09 -24.80 1.32
N LYS A 13 -5.10 -24.99 2.64
CA LYS A 13 -5.90 -24.13 3.55
C LYS A 13 -5.31 -22.74 3.68
N LEU A 14 -3.97 -22.61 3.61
CA LEU A 14 -3.27 -21.34 3.64
C LEU A 14 -3.40 -20.58 2.31
N PHE A 15 -3.42 -21.29 1.19
CA PHE A 15 -3.55 -20.73 -0.15
C PHE A 15 -4.77 -21.33 -0.86
N PRO A 16 -6.00 -21.01 -0.42
CA PRO A 16 -7.22 -21.46 -1.08
C PRO A 16 -7.36 -20.78 -2.46
N VAL A 17 -8.41 -21.14 -3.20
CA VAL A 17 -8.80 -20.36 -4.38
C VAL A 17 -9.01 -18.92 -3.91
N PRO A 18 -8.36 -17.92 -4.54
CA PRO A 18 -8.46 -16.55 -4.08
C PRO A 18 -9.93 -16.09 -4.00
N ALA A 19 -10.34 -15.50 -2.88
CA ALA A 19 -11.69 -14.97 -2.64
C ALA A 19 -11.89 -13.57 -3.24
N SER A 20 -13.13 -13.21 -3.56
CA SER A 20 -13.45 -11.83 -3.96
C SER A 20 -13.03 -10.84 -2.89
N ALA A 21 -12.66 -9.63 -3.31
CA ALA A 21 -12.22 -8.59 -2.38
C ALA A 21 -13.33 -8.30 -1.34
N PRO A 22 -12.97 -7.99 -0.08
CA PRO A 22 -13.91 -7.95 1.04
C PRO A 22 -14.80 -6.69 1.08
N SER A 23 -14.61 -5.75 0.15
CA SER A 23 -15.35 -4.48 0.07
C SER A 23 -15.46 -4.02 -1.39
N MET A 24 -16.53 -3.27 -1.70
CA MET A 24 -16.70 -2.63 -3.02
C MET A 24 -15.66 -1.53 -3.29
N GLN A 25 -15.03 -0.99 -2.24
CA GLN A 25 -13.92 -0.06 -2.36
C GLN A 25 -12.57 -0.74 -2.62
N ALA A 26 -12.49 -2.06 -2.42
CA ALA A 26 -11.30 -2.83 -2.70
C ALA A 26 -11.24 -3.21 -4.21
N PRO A 27 -10.06 -3.58 -4.73
CA PRO A 27 -9.90 -3.83 -6.15
C PRO A 27 -10.73 -5.00 -6.67
N SER A 28 -11.40 -4.79 -7.81
CA SER A 28 -12.06 -5.86 -8.55
C SER A 28 -11.09 -6.58 -9.48
N ARG A 29 -11.42 -7.82 -9.86
CA ARG A 29 -10.59 -8.63 -10.77
C ARG A 29 -10.91 -8.32 -12.21
N PHE A 30 -9.87 -8.18 -13.04
CA PHE A 30 -10.04 -8.15 -14.48
C PHE A 30 -10.46 -9.54 -15.00
N PRO A 31 -11.25 -9.59 -16.09
CA PRO A 31 -11.54 -10.85 -16.76
C PRO A 31 -10.27 -11.45 -17.36
N GLY A 32 -10.23 -12.78 -17.49
CA GLY A 32 -9.12 -13.51 -18.13
C GLY A 32 -8.60 -14.70 -17.31
N THR A 33 -8.88 -14.74 -16.01
CA THR A 33 -8.50 -15.87 -15.15
C THR A 33 -9.36 -17.11 -15.40
N THR A 34 -8.73 -18.29 -15.38
CA THR A 34 -9.36 -19.60 -15.56
C THR A 34 -9.01 -20.53 -14.40
N ILE A 35 -9.67 -21.70 -14.30
CA ILE A 35 -9.33 -22.68 -13.27
C ILE A 35 -7.88 -23.18 -13.37
N GLU A 36 -7.34 -23.31 -14.59
CA GLU A 36 -5.94 -23.68 -14.83
C GLU A 36 -5.00 -22.58 -14.36
N THR A 37 -5.36 -21.32 -14.61
CA THR A 37 -4.59 -20.16 -14.16
C THR A 37 -4.56 -20.09 -12.63
N THR A 38 -5.70 -20.29 -11.98
CA THR A 38 -5.80 -20.34 -10.52
C THR A 38 -4.97 -21.48 -9.93
N ALA A 39 -4.98 -22.67 -10.54
CA ALA A 39 -4.18 -23.80 -10.10
C ALA A 39 -2.67 -23.49 -10.16
N VAL A 40 -2.20 -22.88 -11.26
CA VAL A 40 -0.79 -22.45 -11.38
C VAL A 40 -0.43 -21.42 -10.31
N LEU A 41 -1.28 -20.42 -10.07
CA LEU A 41 -1.07 -19.43 -9.02
C LEU A 41 -0.92 -20.09 -7.64
N GLN A 42 -1.87 -20.96 -7.26
CA GLN A 42 -1.84 -21.63 -5.96
C GLN A 42 -0.56 -22.46 -5.80
N ASP A 43 -0.18 -23.22 -6.84
CA ASP A 43 1.05 -24.02 -6.83
C ASP A 43 2.30 -23.14 -6.63
N ARG A 44 2.39 -22.00 -7.34
CA ARG A 44 3.53 -21.09 -7.20
C ARG A 44 3.56 -20.37 -5.84
N LEU A 45 2.41 -19.97 -5.29
CA LEU A 45 2.33 -19.37 -3.95
C LEU A 45 2.76 -20.36 -2.85
N MET A 46 2.26 -21.60 -2.91
CA MET A 46 2.67 -22.67 -1.99
C MET A 46 4.17 -22.98 -2.12
N ASP A 47 4.71 -23.02 -3.34
CA ASP A 47 6.15 -23.24 -3.56
C ASP A 47 6.99 -22.09 -3.00
N ASN A 48 6.54 -20.84 -3.15
CA ASN A 48 7.18 -19.66 -2.54
C ASN A 48 7.21 -19.75 -1.02
N HIS A 49 6.05 -19.99 -0.40
CA HIS A 49 5.88 -20.10 1.05
C HIS A 49 6.83 -21.12 1.69
N VAL A 50 7.04 -22.25 1.01
CA VAL A 50 7.88 -23.34 1.53
C VAL A 50 9.38 -23.08 1.30
N LYS A 51 9.76 -22.59 0.12
CA LYS A 51 11.17 -22.57 -0.30
C LYS A 51 11.91 -21.30 0.08
N TRP A 52 11.24 -20.15 0.06
CA TRP A 52 11.89 -18.85 0.05
C TRP A 52 11.65 -18.10 1.35
N HIS A 53 12.69 -17.40 1.80
CA HIS A 53 12.59 -16.50 2.94
C HIS A 53 11.81 -15.24 2.54
N ILE A 54 11.21 -14.53 3.50
CA ILE A 54 10.54 -13.24 3.26
C ILE A 54 11.50 -12.13 2.80
N PHE A 55 12.81 -12.35 2.91
CA PHE A 55 13.85 -11.44 2.47
C PHE A 55 14.75 -12.15 1.46
N PHE A 56 14.97 -11.58 0.29
CA PHE A 56 15.77 -12.21 -0.76
C PHE A 56 17.29 -12.02 -0.58
N ASN A 57 17.72 -11.16 0.34
CA ASN A 57 19.14 -10.94 0.62
C ASN A 57 19.40 -10.64 2.11
N LYS A 58 20.68 -10.46 2.48
CA LYS A 58 21.10 -10.12 3.86
C LYS A 58 20.99 -8.62 4.19
N LYS A 59 20.65 -7.78 3.21
CA LYS A 59 20.23 -6.38 3.43
C LYS A 59 18.75 -6.27 3.78
N ARG A 60 18.04 -7.40 3.94
CA ARG A 60 16.62 -7.50 4.27
C ARG A 60 15.70 -6.84 3.23
N TYR A 61 16.05 -6.95 1.94
CA TYR A 61 15.12 -6.59 0.87
C TYR A 61 14.08 -7.68 0.69
N HIS A 62 12.82 -7.28 0.49
CA HIS A 62 11.63 -8.12 0.60
C HIS A 62 11.41 -9.04 -0.60
N ASN A 63 10.95 -10.26 -0.36
CA ASN A 63 10.55 -11.20 -1.40
C ASN A 63 9.22 -10.73 -2.04
N HIS A 64 9.30 -10.21 -3.26
CA HIS A 64 8.14 -9.71 -4.02
C HIS A 64 7.41 -10.77 -4.84
N THR A 65 7.85 -12.03 -4.81
CA THR A 65 7.32 -13.10 -5.67
C THR A 65 5.80 -13.17 -5.59
N ALA A 66 5.24 -13.36 -4.39
CA ALA A 66 3.79 -13.47 -4.21
C ALA A 66 3.06 -12.19 -4.63
N HIS A 67 3.66 -11.01 -4.42
CA HIS A 67 3.06 -9.74 -4.81
C HIS A 67 2.93 -9.62 -6.32
N GLN A 68 3.98 -9.99 -7.08
CA GLN A 68 3.94 -9.97 -8.54
C GLN A 68 2.90 -10.93 -9.08
N LEU A 69 2.88 -12.17 -8.57
CA LEU A 69 1.94 -13.19 -9.04
C LEU A 69 0.48 -12.78 -8.82
N LEU A 70 0.16 -12.25 -7.63
CA LEU A 70 -1.19 -11.79 -7.31
C LEU A 70 -1.58 -10.54 -8.08
N ALA A 71 -0.64 -9.60 -8.29
CA ALA A 71 -0.89 -8.40 -9.09
C ALA A 71 -1.25 -8.74 -10.54
N ILE A 72 -0.43 -9.57 -11.22
CA ILE A 72 -0.71 -9.94 -12.61
C ILE A 72 -1.90 -10.89 -12.72
N TYR A 73 -2.16 -11.73 -11.72
CA TYR A 73 -3.37 -12.55 -11.66
C TYR A 73 -4.63 -11.69 -11.62
N GLN A 74 -4.69 -10.65 -10.78
CA GLN A 74 -5.83 -9.74 -10.77
C GLN A 74 -6.01 -9.03 -12.12
N LEU A 75 -4.91 -8.71 -12.81
CA LEU A 75 -4.93 -8.10 -14.14
C LEU A 75 -5.27 -9.08 -15.27
N GLY A 76 -5.55 -10.36 -14.97
CA GLY A 76 -5.99 -11.35 -15.95
C GLY A 76 -4.86 -12.12 -16.65
N ALA A 77 -3.65 -12.16 -16.09
CA ALA A 77 -2.56 -12.97 -16.61
C ALA A 77 -2.93 -14.47 -16.66
N ASN A 78 -2.46 -15.17 -17.69
CA ASN A 78 -2.66 -16.61 -17.84
C ASN A 78 -1.60 -17.43 -17.06
N GLY A 79 -1.84 -18.74 -16.91
CA GLY A 79 -0.93 -19.66 -16.22
C GLY A 79 0.54 -19.59 -16.68
N PRO A 80 0.85 -19.65 -18.00
CA PRO A 80 2.23 -19.53 -18.49
C PRO A 80 2.93 -18.23 -18.08
N LEU A 81 2.22 -17.11 -18.06
CA LEU A 81 2.78 -15.82 -17.65
C LEU A 81 3.04 -15.77 -16.13
N ILE A 82 2.14 -16.33 -15.32
CA ILE A 82 2.33 -16.49 -13.87
C ILE A 82 3.57 -17.37 -13.58
N ASP A 83 3.72 -18.49 -14.29
CA ASP A 83 4.87 -19.38 -14.12
C ASP A 83 6.18 -18.72 -14.58
N ALA A 84 6.16 -17.95 -15.66
CA ALA A 84 7.32 -17.18 -16.14
C ALA A 84 7.73 -16.11 -15.11
N ALA A 85 6.78 -15.34 -14.57
CA ALA A 85 7.03 -14.37 -13.51
C ALA A 85 7.60 -15.05 -12.25
N TYR A 86 7.06 -16.21 -11.85
CA TYR A 86 7.60 -16.98 -10.73
C TYR A 86 9.05 -17.40 -10.96
N LYS A 87 9.40 -17.89 -12.15
CA LYS A 87 10.76 -18.32 -12.48
C LYS A 87 11.76 -17.16 -12.43
N GLU A 88 11.37 -15.99 -12.92
CA GLU A 88 12.20 -14.78 -12.83
C GLU A 88 12.38 -14.34 -11.39
N GLU A 89 11.29 -14.21 -10.63
CA GLU A 89 11.35 -13.76 -9.24
C GLU A 89 12.12 -14.74 -8.34
N ALA A 90 11.94 -16.06 -8.56
CA ALA A 90 12.60 -17.11 -7.80
C ALA A 90 14.13 -17.18 -8.04
N SER A 91 14.64 -16.62 -9.15
CA SER A 91 16.05 -16.81 -9.54
C SER A 91 17.05 -16.14 -8.60
N TYR A 92 16.58 -15.20 -7.77
CA TYR A 92 17.41 -14.43 -6.84
C TYR A 92 16.93 -14.49 -5.38
N GLN A 93 15.94 -15.35 -5.08
CA GLN A 93 15.42 -15.51 -3.73
C GLN A 93 16.41 -16.21 -2.80
N ARG A 94 16.37 -15.83 -1.52
CA ARG A 94 17.09 -16.51 -0.45
C ARG A 94 16.29 -17.71 0.01
N LYS A 95 16.92 -18.88 0.11
CA LYS A 95 16.27 -20.07 0.67
C LYS A 95 15.85 -19.84 2.12
N GLN A 96 14.68 -20.34 2.46
CA GLN A 96 14.20 -20.42 3.84
C GLN A 96 15.06 -21.41 4.64
N TYR A 97 15.22 -21.14 5.93
CA TYR A 97 15.99 -21.97 6.86
C TYR A 97 15.29 -22.11 8.21
N ASP A 98 15.72 -23.08 9.02
CA ASP A 98 15.16 -23.30 10.34
C ASP A 98 15.62 -22.21 11.32
N SER A 99 14.66 -21.70 12.10
CA SER A 99 14.94 -20.73 13.16
C SER A 99 15.64 -21.41 14.34
N PRO A 100 16.49 -20.67 15.10
CA PRO A 100 17.25 -21.26 16.21
C PRO A 100 16.37 -21.77 17.37
N GLY A 101 15.15 -21.25 17.51
CA GLY A 101 14.20 -21.63 18.55
C GLY A 101 12.75 -21.41 18.13
N ARG A 102 11.83 -21.84 18.98
CA ARG A 102 10.38 -21.66 18.77
C ARG A 102 9.92 -20.31 19.31
N ILE A 103 8.88 -19.75 18.67
CA ILE A 103 8.13 -18.61 19.20
C ILE A 103 6.81 -19.12 19.80
N THR A 104 6.49 -18.58 20.98
CA THR A 104 5.30 -18.79 21.80
C THR A 104 4.79 -17.41 22.21
N GLU A 105 3.62 -17.34 22.85
CA GLU A 105 3.11 -16.03 23.30
C GLU A 105 3.97 -15.45 24.44
N GLU A 106 4.54 -16.31 25.28
CA GLU A 106 5.38 -15.93 26.42
C GLU A 106 6.69 -15.29 25.96
N ASN A 107 7.38 -15.92 25.00
CA ASN A 107 8.67 -15.45 24.48
C ASN A 107 8.57 -14.61 23.20
N PHE A 108 7.36 -14.21 22.78
CA PHE A 108 7.13 -13.46 21.54
C PHE A 108 8.00 -12.21 21.40
N HIS A 109 8.31 -11.56 22.51
CA HIS A 109 9.06 -10.31 22.57
C HIS A 109 10.58 -10.47 22.39
N GLU A 110 11.12 -11.67 22.59
CA GLU A 110 12.58 -11.90 22.72
C GLU A 110 13.35 -11.72 21.41
N HIS A 111 12.73 -11.99 20.26
CA HIS A 111 13.40 -12.05 18.95
C HIS A 111 12.82 -11.07 17.91
N LEU A 112 12.15 -10.01 18.37
CA LEU A 112 11.56 -9.02 17.46
C LEU A 112 12.65 -8.23 16.71
N GLY A 113 12.59 -8.21 15.39
CA GLY A 113 13.59 -7.59 14.52
C GLY A 113 14.73 -8.52 14.09
N ASP A 114 14.71 -9.78 14.52
CA ASP A 114 15.67 -10.80 14.13
C ASP A 114 15.14 -11.64 12.97
N GLU A 115 15.81 -11.54 11.80
CA GLU A 115 15.38 -12.29 10.61
C GLU A 115 15.54 -13.80 10.77
N ASP A 116 16.44 -14.27 11.65
CA ASP A 116 16.68 -15.70 11.83
C ASP A 116 15.48 -16.40 12.50
N TYR A 117 14.60 -15.64 13.16
CA TYR A 117 13.36 -16.13 13.75
C TYR A 117 12.13 -16.04 12.83
N TYR A 118 12.30 -15.63 11.56
CA TYR A 118 11.18 -15.50 10.62
C TYR A 118 10.35 -16.78 10.50
N LYS A 119 10.98 -17.95 10.30
CA LYS A 119 10.25 -19.22 10.17
C LYS A 119 9.49 -19.60 11.45
N ALA A 120 10.05 -19.28 12.62
CA ALA A 120 9.38 -19.51 13.90
C ALA A 120 8.16 -18.58 14.10
N TYR A 121 8.28 -17.29 13.76
CA TYR A 121 7.13 -16.38 13.76
C TYR A 121 6.08 -16.78 12.72
N LEU A 122 6.50 -17.23 11.52
CA LEU A 122 5.58 -17.73 10.49
C LEU A 122 4.78 -18.92 11.00
N LYS A 123 5.45 -19.88 11.66
CA LYS A 123 4.76 -21.00 12.29
C LYS A 123 3.78 -20.53 13.38
N PHE A 124 4.22 -19.63 14.25
CA PHE A 124 3.38 -19.08 15.31
C PHE A 124 2.11 -18.43 14.75
N PHE A 125 2.24 -17.51 13.79
CA PHE A 125 1.09 -16.84 13.20
C PHE A 125 0.22 -17.78 12.37
N THR A 126 0.80 -18.78 11.70
CA THR A 126 0.04 -19.84 11.04
C THR A 126 -0.87 -20.55 12.04
N ASP A 127 -0.32 -21.01 13.17
CA ASP A 127 -1.10 -21.73 14.19
C ASP A 127 -2.23 -20.83 14.76
N VAL A 128 -1.92 -19.57 15.08
CA VAL A 128 -2.91 -18.63 15.63
C VAL A 128 -4.01 -18.28 14.62
N ILE A 129 -3.67 -18.05 13.34
CA ILE A 129 -4.66 -17.75 12.29
C ILE A 129 -5.58 -18.95 12.05
N MET A 130 -5.03 -20.17 12.08
CA MET A 130 -5.84 -21.38 11.93
C MET A 130 -6.80 -21.60 13.10
N GLU A 131 -6.47 -21.11 14.30
CA GLU A 131 -7.31 -21.20 15.49
C GLU A 131 -8.35 -20.06 15.58
N LYS A 132 -7.92 -18.80 15.35
CA LYS A 132 -8.69 -17.59 15.67
C LYS A 132 -9.15 -16.80 14.45
N GLY A 133 -8.70 -17.19 13.28
CA GLY A 133 -8.91 -16.47 12.03
C GLY A 133 -8.03 -15.22 11.88
N PRO A 134 -7.98 -14.63 10.67
CA PRO A 134 -7.16 -13.45 10.39
C PRO A 134 -7.54 -12.21 11.23
N ALA A 135 -8.82 -11.87 11.33
CA ALA A 135 -9.28 -10.66 12.04
C ALA A 135 -8.88 -10.66 13.51
N GLY A 136 -9.19 -11.74 14.25
CA GLY A 136 -8.85 -11.85 15.67
C GLY A 136 -7.34 -11.87 15.92
N THR A 137 -6.55 -12.46 15.01
CA THR A 137 -5.09 -12.43 15.07
C THR A 137 -4.57 -11.02 14.84
N PHE A 138 -5.08 -10.33 13.82
CA PHE A 138 -4.64 -9.00 13.44
C PHE A 138 -4.91 -7.98 14.54
N GLU A 139 -6.11 -8.01 15.13
CA GLU A 139 -6.49 -7.20 16.28
C GLU A 139 -5.57 -7.42 17.48
N LYS A 140 -5.35 -8.68 17.85
CA LYS A 140 -4.56 -9.00 19.04
C LYS A 140 -3.09 -8.62 18.87
N TYR A 141 -2.44 -9.02 17.78
CA TYR A 141 -0.98 -8.94 17.69
C TYR A 141 -0.47 -7.65 17.05
N ILE A 142 -1.30 -6.93 16.28
CA ILE A 142 -0.90 -5.66 15.65
C ILE A 142 -1.52 -4.46 16.36
N PHE A 143 -2.80 -4.51 16.73
CA PHE A 143 -3.57 -3.35 17.20
C PHE A 143 -4.04 -3.41 18.66
N SER A 144 -3.43 -4.23 19.52
CA SER A 144 -3.74 -4.22 20.95
C SER A 144 -2.72 -3.43 21.77
N PRO A 145 -3.13 -2.80 22.89
CA PRO A 145 -2.21 -2.17 23.83
C PRO A 145 -1.08 -3.09 24.31
N ARG A 146 -1.42 -4.35 24.61
CA ARG A 146 -0.49 -5.41 25.04
C ARG A 146 0.71 -5.57 24.10
N PHE A 147 0.51 -5.45 22.79
CA PHE A 147 1.56 -5.63 21.78
C PHE A 147 2.18 -4.32 21.29
N ASN A 148 1.80 -3.17 21.87
CA ASN A 148 2.25 -1.87 21.39
C ASN A 148 2.80 -0.96 22.47
N ILE A 149 2.11 -0.80 23.60
CA ILE A 149 2.45 0.17 24.65
C ILE A 149 2.77 -0.47 25.99
N GLU A 150 2.30 -1.69 26.25
CA GLU A 150 2.64 -2.42 27.48
C GLU A 150 4.01 -3.11 27.33
N PRO A 151 4.94 -2.91 28.28
CA PRO A 151 6.16 -3.69 28.33
C PRO A 151 5.87 -5.19 28.58
N PRO A 152 6.68 -6.11 28.01
CA PRO A 152 6.59 -7.53 28.33
C PRO A 152 6.74 -7.78 29.84
N ARG A 153 5.89 -8.64 30.41
CA ARG A 153 5.94 -8.96 31.85
C ARG A 153 7.27 -9.61 32.22
N GLY A 154 7.97 -9.04 33.19
CA GLY A 154 9.21 -9.61 33.74
C GLY A 154 10.48 -9.29 32.95
N ALA A 155 10.43 -8.38 31.97
CA ALA A 155 11.60 -7.93 31.22
C ALA A 155 11.75 -6.40 31.29
N ASP A 156 12.98 -5.91 31.48
CA ASP A 156 13.37 -4.49 31.38
C ASP A 156 13.44 -4.03 29.90
N SER A 157 12.42 -4.40 29.12
CA SER A 157 12.42 -4.24 27.66
C SER A 157 11.41 -3.19 27.19
N SER A 158 11.76 -2.46 26.13
CA SER A 158 10.83 -1.49 25.51
C SER A 158 9.59 -2.21 24.97
N PRO A 159 8.42 -1.54 24.90
CA PRO A 159 7.23 -2.09 24.27
C PRO A 159 7.50 -2.66 22.87
N MET A 160 6.76 -3.69 22.48
CA MET A 160 6.98 -4.44 21.24
C MET A 160 6.76 -3.58 19.98
N ALA A 161 5.86 -2.59 20.06
CA ALA A 161 5.53 -1.63 19.01
C ALA A 161 5.14 -2.28 17.67
N MET A 162 4.25 -3.27 17.71
CA MET A 162 3.90 -4.06 16.52
C MET A 162 3.23 -3.25 15.40
N THR A 163 2.36 -2.28 15.70
CA THR A 163 1.82 -1.34 14.68
C THR A 163 2.94 -0.54 14.02
N ASN A 164 3.98 -0.18 14.77
CA ASN A 164 5.12 0.56 14.21
C ASN A 164 5.86 -0.29 13.18
N ARG A 165 6.17 -1.54 13.57
CA ARG A 165 6.84 -2.52 12.71
C ARG A 165 5.99 -2.86 11.48
N PHE A 166 4.66 -2.84 11.61
CA PHE A 166 3.72 -3.09 10.50
C PHE A 166 3.86 -2.06 9.38
N LEU A 167 4.26 -0.83 9.73
CA LEU A 167 4.50 0.27 8.80
C LEU A 167 5.98 0.40 8.36
N SER A 168 6.86 -0.46 8.86
CA SER A 168 8.29 -0.41 8.56
C SER A 168 8.63 -0.99 7.19
N GLY A 169 9.87 -0.78 6.75
CA GLY A 169 10.39 -1.37 5.52
C GLY A 169 9.63 -0.95 4.27
N LEU A 170 9.24 0.33 4.13
CA LEU A 170 8.40 0.81 3.02
C LEU A 170 7.03 0.10 2.96
N LEU A 171 6.41 -0.10 4.12
CA LEU A 171 5.07 -0.67 4.27
C LEU A 171 4.94 -2.13 3.79
N HIS A 172 6.03 -2.87 3.62
CA HIS A 172 5.98 -4.25 3.12
C HIS A 172 5.16 -5.21 3.98
N PRO A 173 5.25 -5.19 5.34
CA PRO A 173 4.38 -6.03 6.15
C PRO A 173 2.89 -5.73 5.94
N LEU A 174 2.55 -4.44 5.78
CA LEU A 174 1.20 -3.99 5.43
C LEU A 174 0.79 -4.44 4.04
N ILE A 175 1.64 -4.28 3.02
CA ILE A 175 1.39 -4.72 1.64
C ILE A 175 1.15 -6.23 1.60
N HIS A 176 2.00 -7.00 2.27
CA HIS A 176 1.94 -8.45 2.29
C HIS A 176 0.65 -8.94 2.97
N THR A 177 0.33 -8.38 4.15
CA THR A 177 -0.92 -8.65 4.87
C THR A 177 -2.14 -8.19 4.06
N GLY A 178 -2.01 -7.08 3.34
CA GLY A 178 -3.02 -6.53 2.43
C GLY A 178 -3.40 -7.48 1.31
N TYR A 179 -2.42 -8.16 0.70
CA TYR A 179 -2.69 -9.25 -0.25
C TYR A 179 -3.45 -10.41 0.41
N GLY A 180 -3.12 -10.76 1.66
CA GLY A 180 -3.90 -11.74 2.43
C GLY A 180 -5.36 -11.32 2.62
N ALA A 181 -5.58 -10.06 2.99
CA ALA A 181 -6.92 -9.50 3.20
C ALA A 181 -7.74 -9.41 1.91
N GLU A 182 -7.12 -8.96 0.81
CA GLU A 182 -7.77 -8.77 -0.48
C GLU A 182 -8.16 -10.10 -1.14
N PHE A 183 -7.25 -11.09 -1.12
CA PHE A 183 -7.44 -12.35 -1.83
C PHE A 183 -7.94 -13.49 -0.91
N GLY A 184 -8.17 -13.23 0.38
CA GLY A 184 -8.61 -14.23 1.36
C GLY A 184 -7.56 -15.33 1.59
N LEU A 185 -6.28 -14.98 1.61
CA LEU A 185 -5.16 -15.93 1.71
C LEU A 185 -4.58 -15.93 3.13
N ALA A 186 -4.94 -16.93 3.93
CA ALA A 186 -4.44 -17.08 5.30
C ALA A 186 -2.90 -17.21 5.38
N GLY A 187 -2.28 -17.83 4.37
CA GLY A 187 -0.83 -17.92 4.26
C GLY A 187 -0.17 -16.55 4.13
N MET A 188 -0.72 -15.65 3.30
CA MET A 188 -0.21 -14.28 3.16
C MET A 188 -0.41 -13.46 4.44
N PHE A 189 -1.52 -13.64 5.17
CA PHE A 189 -1.67 -13.05 6.51
C PHE A 189 -0.55 -13.53 7.45
N ALA A 190 -0.31 -14.83 7.52
CA ALA A 190 0.73 -15.38 8.39
C ALA A 190 2.14 -14.87 8.01
N GLU A 191 2.44 -14.81 6.71
CA GLU A 191 3.69 -14.27 6.18
C GLU A 191 3.87 -12.79 6.52
N GLY A 192 2.87 -11.95 6.28
CA GLY A 192 2.96 -10.50 6.56
C GLY A 192 3.04 -10.16 8.06
N LEU A 193 2.37 -10.92 8.92
CA LEU A 193 2.49 -10.75 10.37
C LEU A 193 3.85 -11.25 10.90
N ALA A 194 4.38 -12.34 10.34
CA ALA A 194 5.74 -12.79 10.64
C ALA A 194 6.80 -11.80 10.14
N GLU A 195 6.60 -11.24 8.95
CA GLU A 195 7.41 -10.14 8.40
C GLU A 195 7.43 -8.93 9.34
N THR A 196 6.26 -8.58 9.89
CA THR A 196 6.13 -7.53 10.91
C THR A 196 7.02 -7.81 12.12
N ALA A 197 6.99 -9.04 12.65
CA ALA A 197 7.77 -9.40 13.84
C ALA A 197 9.29 -9.30 13.61
N VAL A 198 9.78 -9.63 12.42
CA VAL A 198 11.22 -9.60 12.08
C VAL A 198 11.70 -8.26 11.50
N HIS A 199 10.80 -7.30 11.29
CA HIS A 199 11.15 -5.92 10.98
C HIS A 199 11.59 -5.15 12.23
N ARG A 200 12.61 -4.30 12.11
CA ARG A 200 12.95 -3.32 13.16
C ARG A 200 11.82 -2.29 13.28
N LYS A 201 11.61 -1.75 14.48
CA LYS A 201 10.76 -0.56 14.66
C LYS A 201 11.44 0.63 13.95
N SER A 202 10.66 1.48 13.28
CA SER A 202 11.16 2.69 12.61
C SER A 202 11.47 3.78 13.65
N ALA A 203 10.44 4.49 14.13
CA ALA A 203 10.56 5.49 15.19
C ALA A 203 9.25 5.54 15.99
N GLY A 204 9.31 5.65 17.31
CA GLY A 204 8.11 5.66 18.17
C GLY A 204 7.11 6.77 17.83
N THR A 205 7.59 7.87 17.26
CA THR A 205 6.77 9.01 16.79
C THR A 205 5.81 8.67 15.65
N LEU A 206 6.01 7.57 14.91
CA LEU A 206 5.03 7.09 13.92
C LEU A 206 3.77 6.47 14.55
N THR A 207 3.86 6.04 15.81
CA THR A 207 2.78 5.38 16.55
C THR A 207 2.74 5.92 17.98
N PRO A 208 2.48 7.23 18.18
CA PRO A 208 2.54 7.85 19.50
C PRO A 208 1.52 7.23 20.46
N ASN A 209 1.85 7.21 21.76
CA ASN A 209 1.01 6.63 22.80
C ASN A 209 -0.41 7.23 22.84
N THR A 210 -0.55 8.50 22.47
CA THR A 210 -1.84 9.22 22.40
C THR A 210 -2.86 8.59 21.45
N LEU A 211 -2.41 7.83 20.43
CA LEU A 211 -3.31 7.08 19.56
C LEU A 211 -4.03 5.93 20.30
N TRP A 212 -3.40 5.41 21.35
CA TRP A 212 -3.91 4.29 22.16
C TRP A 212 -4.80 4.79 23.30
N GLU A 213 -4.55 5.99 23.82
CA GLU A 213 -5.46 6.65 24.78
C GLU A 213 -6.82 6.96 24.14
N TYR A 214 -6.83 7.36 22.86
CA TYR A 214 -8.05 7.54 22.07
C TYR A 214 -8.82 6.21 21.90
N ALA A 215 -8.09 5.10 21.76
CA ALA A 215 -8.66 3.76 21.65
C ALA A 215 -9.36 3.29 22.94
N GLU A 216 -8.76 3.55 24.10
CA GLU A 216 -9.36 3.24 25.40
C GLU A 216 -10.59 4.12 25.70
N ALA A 217 -10.54 5.41 25.38
CA ALA A 217 -11.67 6.33 25.53
C ALA A 217 -12.86 5.94 24.61
N ALA A 218 -12.59 5.65 23.33
CA ALA A 218 -13.60 5.22 22.37
C ALA A 218 -14.18 3.83 22.72
N ALA A 219 -13.37 2.89 23.23
CA ALA A 219 -13.83 1.60 23.70
C ALA A 219 -14.69 1.72 24.98
N SER A 220 -14.36 2.64 25.88
CA SER A 220 -15.16 2.95 27.08
C SER A 220 -16.53 3.55 26.72
N ASP A 221 -16.59 4.42 25.71
CA ASP A 221 -17.85 5.00 25.21
C ASP A 221 -18.67 3.98 24.40
N ALA A 222 -18.02 3.11 23.63
CA ALA A 222 -18.67 1.99 22.96
C ALA A 222 -19.22 0.96 23.96
N ALA A 223 -18.49 0.64 25.03
CA ALA A 223 -18.94 -0.23 26.12
C ALA A 223 -20.17 0.34 26.84
N LYS A 224 -20.25 1.67 27.01
CA LYS A 224 -21.48 2.36 27.49
C LYS A 224 -22.62 2.31 26.48
N ALA A 225 -22.33 2.32 25.18
CA ALA A 225 -23.32 2.19 24.11
C ALA A 225 -23.74 0.73 23.80
N THR A 226 -23.09 -0.26 24.41
CA THR A 226 -23.22 -1.70 24.09
C THR A 226 -24.57 -2.31 24.50
N VAL A 227 -25.46 -1.57 25.17
CA VAL A 227 -26.84 -2.05 25.41
C VAL A 227 -27.72 -2.00 24.14
N SER A 228 -27.31 -1.34 23.05
CA SER A 228 -28.21 -1.11 21.89
C SER A 228 -27.75 -1.61 20.50
N ARG A 229 -26.55 -2.17 20.31
CA ARG A 229 -25.97 -2.38 18.96
C ARG A 229 -25.55 -3.81 18.57
N ILE A 230 -26.07 -4.84 19.23
CA ILE A 230 -25.81 -6.24 18.80
C ILE A 230 -26.54 -6.61 17.49
N ALA A 231 -27.39 -5.74 16.93
CA ALA A 231 -28.18 -6.03 15.73
C ALA A 231 -27.56 -5.61 14.37
N SER A 232 -26.40 -4.94 14.31
CA SER A 232 -25.89 -4.39 13.04
C SER A 232 -24.73 -5.16 12.38
N PHE A 233 -24.37 -6.35 12.87
CA PHE A 233 -23.39 -7.22 12.21
C PHE A 233 -24.07 -8.28 11.36
N LEU A 234 -24.69 -7.83 10.27
CA LEU A 234 -24.95 -8.61 9.06
C LEU A 234 -24.55 -7.74 7.86
N PRO A 235 -23.97 -8.30 6.79
CA PRO A 235 -23.82 -7.54 5.56
C PRO A 235 -25.23 -7.22 5.05
N SER A 236 -25.58 -5.94 5.07
CA SER A 236 -26.77 -5.44 4.41
C SER A 236 -26.59 -5.61 2.89
N LEU A 237 -27.01 -6.77 2.38
CA LEU A 237 -27.41 -6.95 0.99
C LEU A 237 -28.63 -6.05 0.75
N VAL A 238 -28.39 -4.83 0.28
CA VAL A 238 -29.43 -4.03 -0.39
C VAL A 238 -28.83 -3.48 -1.68
N LEU A 239 -29.30 -4.06 -2.78
CA LEU A 239 -29.32 -3.44 -4.09
C LEU A 239 -30.14 -2.15 -3.98
N ASP A 240 -29.51 -1.00 -4.15
CA ASP A 240 -30.23 0.18 -4.65
C ASP A 240 -29.34 0.94 -5.65
N PRO A 241 -29.57 0.80 -6.96
CA PRO A 241 -28.73 1.37 -8.00
C PRO A 241 -29.17 2.79 -8.38
N PHE A 242 -29.53 3.68 -7.45
CA PHE A 242 -29.88 5.06 -7.83
C PHE A 242 -29.54 6.12 -6.78
N ARG A 243 -28.67 7.07 -7.21
CA ARG A 243 -28.43 8.45 -6.73
C ARG A 243 -27.38 8.66 -5.64
N HIS A 244 -26.18 8.99 -6.14
CA HIS A 244 -25.35 10.03 -5.54
C HIS A 244 -26.09 11.38 -5.53
N ALA A 245 -26.46 11.80 -4.32
CA ALA A 245 -26.54 13.20 -3.93
C ALA A 245 -26.36 13.23 -2.42
N ALA A 246 -25.15 13.56 -1.97
CA ALA A 246 -24.84 13.72 -0.55
C ALA A 246 -25.74 14.82 0.03
N GLN A 247 -26.56 14.48 1.03
CA GLN A 247 -27.11 15.49 1.93
C GLN A 247 -26.12 15.71 3.07
N PRO A 248 -25.77 16.97 3.40
CA PRO A 248 -24.82 17.25 4.46
C PRO A 248 -25.53 17.09 5.82
N ILE A 249 -25.22 16.02 6.54
CA ILE A 249 -25.46 16.00 7.99
C ILE A 249 -24.35 16.84 8.62
N ALA A 250 -24.71 18.04 9.02
CA ALA A 250 -23.84 18.98 9.70
C ALA A 250 -23.52 18.48 11.12
N GLN A 251 -22.37 17.80 11.27
CA GLN A 251 -21.61 17.87 12.50
C GLN A 251 -20.34 18.68 12.23
N LYS A 252 -20.28 19.84 12.87
CA LYS A 252 -19.24 20.86 12.72
C LYS A 252 -17.95 20.42 13.42
N ARG A 253 -17.27 19.41 12.86
CA ARG A 253 -15.83 19.21 13.08
C ARG A 253 -15.14 19.57 11.77
N SER A 254 -14.28 20.59 11.81
CA SER A 254 -13.39 20.96 10.71
C SER A 254 -12.42 19.80 10.50
N ASN A 255 -12.77 18.83 9.65
CA ASN A 255 -11.87 17.75 9.30
C ASN A 255 -11.00 18.21 8.14
N VAL A 256 -9.71 18.43 8.40
CA VAL A 256 -8.76 18.87 7.38
C VAL A 256 -8.57 17.75 6.35
N HIS A 257 -8.47 18.08 5.07
CA HIS A 257 -8.16 17.11 4.01
C HIS A 257 -6.66 16.78 3.99
N ALA A 258 -6.26 15.55 3.64
CA ALA A 258 -4.87 15.11 3.60
C ALA A 258 -3.98 16.01 2.70
N LEU A 259 -4.47 16.41 1.53
CA LEU A 259 -3.77 17.36 0.63
C LEU A 259 -3.55 18.75 1.24
N SER A 260 -4.40 19.17 2.19
CA SER A 260 -4.16 20.43 2.93
C SER A 260 -2.95 20.31 3.85
N LEU A 261 -2.71 19.15 4.47
CA LEU A 261 -1.50 18.90 5.24
C LEU A 261 -0.26 18.83 4.35
N VAL A 262 -0.35 18.19 3.18
CA VAL A 262 0.71 18.20 2.15
C VAL A 262 1.05 19.63 1.73
N SER A 263 0.03 20.46 1.48
CA SER A 263 0.19 21.88 1.14
C SER A 263 0.92 22.67 2.24
N ARG A 264 0.55 22.48 3.51
CA ARG A 264 1.21 23.14 4.65
C ARG A 264 2.68 22.74 4.76
N ILE A 265 2.99 21.43 4.67
CA ILE A 265 4.38 20.93 4.67
C ILE A 265 5.18 21.51 3.51
N LEU A 266 4.59 21.59 2.32
CA LEU A 266 5.27 22.11 1.14
C LEU A 266 5.63 23.61 1.29
N LYS A 267 4.79 24.39 1.98
CA LYS A 267 4.98 25.84 2.19
C LYS A 267 5.92 26.17 3.37
N ASP A 268 6.26 25.19 4.20
CA ASP A 268 6.98 25.43 5.45
C ASP A 268 8.44 24.95 5.37
N ASP A 269 9.37 25.90 5.46
CA ASP A 269 10.80 25.66 5.43
C ASP A 269 11.32 24.82 6.61
N TYR A 270 10.54 24.69 7.69
CA TYR A 270 10.82 23.75 8.77
C TYR A 270 10.95 22.30 8.28
N TYR A 271 10.21 21.94 7.22
CA TYR A 271 10.26 20.63 6.58
C TYR A 271 11.17 20.57 5.34
N SER A 272 11.96 21.61 5.07
CA SER A 272 12.90 21.59 3.94
C SER A 272 14.01 20.58 4.13
N TYR A 273 14.44 19.96 3.02
CA TYR A 273 15.57 19.05 3.02
C TYR A 273 16.85 19.75 3.52
N LYS A 274 17.02 21.05 3.25
CA LYS A 274 18.13 21.88 3.75
C LYS A 274 18.09 22.05 5.26
N THR A 275 16.92 22.40 5.81
CA THR A 275 16.72 22.62 7.26
C THR A 275 16.88 21.32 8.05
N ILE A 276 16.53 20.18 7.46
CA ILE A 276 16.67 18.85 8.08
C ILE A 276 18.09 18.29 7.88
N GLY A 277 18.81 18.74 6.85
CA GLY A 277 20.11 18.22 6.45
C GLY A 277 19.97 16.86 5.75
N LEU A 278 19.18 16.82 4.68
CA LEU A 278 19.02 15.66 3.80
C LEU A 278 19.79 15.87 2.48
N PRO A 279 20.38 14.81 1.87
CA PRO A 279 20.45 13.44 2.40
C PRO A 279 21.30 13.38 3.69
N PRO A 280 21.09 12.37 4.55
CA PRO A 280 21.92 12.15 5.74
C PRO A 280 23.42 12.03 5.36
N PRO A 281 24.35 12.47 6.23
CA PRO A 281 25.78 12.34 5.97
C PRO A 281 26.23 10.88 5.79
N GLU A 282 27.16 10.61 4.87
CA GLU A 282 27.61 9.24 4.52
C GLU A 282 28.12 8.37 5.70
N LYS A 283 28.46 8.98 6.84
CA LYS A 283 29.02 8.30 8.03
C LYS A 283 28.05 8.18 9.21
N SER A 284 26.76 8.49 9.05
CA SER A 284 25.78 8.24 10.11
C SER A 284 25.48 6.74 10.18
N GLU A 285 25.85 6.08 11.28
CA GLU A 285 25.80 4.62 11.40
C GLU A 285 24.37 4.02 11.40
N ASP A 286 23.29 4.80 11.55
CA ASP A 286 21.90 4.32 11.47
C ASP A 286 20.89 5.46 11.13
N ASP A 287 21.00 6.14 9.98
CA ASP A 287 20.11 7.27 9.66
C ASP A 287 19.63 7.23 8.20
N THR A 288 18.61 6.42 7.89
CA THR A 288 17.88 6.62 6.63
C THR A 288 17.22 8.00 6.62
N SER A 289 16.95 8.58 5.46
CA SER A 289 16.26 9.88 5.39
C SER A 289 14.92 9.89 6.15
N LEU A 290 14.22 8.75 6.19
CA LEU A 290 12.96 8.63 6.92
C LEU A 290 13.18 8.63 8.44
N GLU A 291 14.13 7.84 8.95
CA GLU A 291 14.47 7.81 10.38
C GLU A 291 14.91 9.18 10.87
N ARG A 292 15.74 9.88 10.08
CA ARG A 292 16.17 11.25 10.38
C ARG A 292 14.99 12.21 10.51
N VAL A 293 14.06 12.18 9.55
CA VAL A 293 12.84 13.00 9.60
C VAL A 293 12.00 12.65 10.81
N LEU A 294 11.81 11.38 11.11
CA LEU A 294 10.99 10.96 12.25
C LEU A 294 11.63 11.32 13.60
N HIS A 295 12.95 11.33 13.68
CA HIS A 295 13.69 11.80 14.84
C HIS A 295 13.55 13.32 15.01
N LEU A 296 13.76 14.10 13.94
CA LEU A 296 13.83 15.55 14.01
C LEU A 296 12.48 16.28 13.90
N ARG A 297 11.48 15.64 13.29
CA ARG A 297 10.19 16.24 12.91
C ARG A 297 9.00 15.36 13.26
N GLY A 298 9.20 14.15 13.78
CA GLY A 298 8.13 13.19 14.03
C GLY A 298 7.04 13.70 14.96
N GLU A 299 7.40 14.40 16.04
CA GLU A 299 6.40 14.99 16.96
C GLU A 299 5.54 16.06 16.29
N ALA A 300 6.16 16.94 15.50
CA ALA A 300 5.45 17.99 14.76
C ALA A 300 4.51 17.41 13.71
N LEU A 301 4.96 16.37 12.98
CA LEU A 301 4.13 15.64 12.03
C LEU A 301 2.98 14.89 12.74
N ALA A 302 3.26 14.24 13.87
CA ALA A 302 2.24 13.54 14.66
C ALA A 302 1.16 14.50 15.18
N LYS A 303 1.54 15.72 15.57
CA LYS A 303 0.59 16.76 15.99
C LYS A 303 -0.40 17.15 14.90
N MET A 304 -0.01 17.13 13.62
CA MET A 304 -0.93 17.38 12.51
C MET A 304 -2.08 16.36 12.45
N MET A 305 -1.90 15.16 13.02
CA MET A 305 -2.95 14.14 13.07
C MET A 305 -4.08 14.50 14.04
N GLU A 306 -3.93 15.53 14.88
CA GLU A 306 -5.02 16.06 15.71
C GLU A 306 -6.08 16.78 14.84
N GLU A 307 -5.70 17.30 13.68
CA GLU A 307 -6.57 18.02 12.74
C GLU A 307 -7.19 17.11 11.67
N TRP A 308 -6.54 15.99 11.38
CA TRP A 308 -7.04 14.94 10.47
C TRP A 308 -7.64 13.80 11.30
N THR A 309 -8.90 13.95 11.71
CA THR A 309 -9.57 12.96 12.55
C THR A 309 -10.22 11.87 11.71
N VAL A 310 -10.32 10.67 12.30
CA VAL A 310 -11.00 9.52 11.69
C VAL A 310 -11.95 8.91 12.73
N ASP A 311 -13.26 9.02 12.50
CA ASP A 311 -14.25 8.21 13.22
C ASP A 311 -14.40 6.83 12.56
N GLY A 312 -13.70 5.83 13.10
CA GLY A 312 -13.78 4.46 12.61
C GLY A 312 -15.15 3.80 12.75
N THR A 313 -16.09 4.40 13.49
CA THR A 313 -17.46 3.88 13.61
C THR A 313 -18.37 4.37 12.47
N ASN A 314 -17.92 5.37 11.72
CA ASN A 314 -18.63 5.96 10.59
C ASN A 314 -18.04 5.44 9.27
N ALA A 315 -18.72 4.48 8.65
CA ALA A 315 -18.26 3.86 7.40
C ALA A 315 -18.03 4.90 6.29
N GLN A 316 -18.94 5.85 6.09
CA GLN A 316 -18.79 6.88 5.05
C GLN A 316 -17.58 7.79 5.30
N GLU A 317 -17.27 8.10 6.56
CA GLU A 317 -16.08 8.88 6.90
C GLU A 317 -14.81 8.06 6.64
N VAL A 318 -14.77 6.79 7.05
CA VAL A 318 -13.64 5.88 6.79
C VAL A 318 -13.37 5.77 5.29
N GLU A 319 -14.42 5.55 4.51
CA GLU A 319 -14.39 5.52 3.05
C GLU A 319 -13.81 6.81 2.45
N SER A 320 -14.31 7.97 2.90
CA SER A 320 -13.80 9.28 2.49
C SER A 320 -12.33 9.47 2.86
N LYS A 321 -11.91 9.06 4.07
CA LYS A 321 -10.52 9.16 4.52
C LYS A 321 -9.56 8.28 3.73
N ILE A 322 -10.01 7.10 3.30
CA ILE A 322 -9.25 6.25 2.38
C ILE A 322 -9.10 6.93 1.02
N GLU A 323 -10.17 7.54 0.49
CA GLU A 323 -10.11 8.33 -0.75
C GLU A 323 -9.05 9.44 -0.66
N GLU A 324 -9.03 10.21 0.44
CA GLU A 324 -8.04 11.28 0.63
C GLU A 324 -6.60 10.76 0.53
N LEU A 325 -6.35 9.55 1.05
CA LEU A 325 -5.04 8.89 1.00
C LEU A 325 -4.67 8.41 -0.41
N PHE A 326 -5.64 8.01 -1.23
CA PHE A 326 -5.40 7.68 -2.64
C PHE A 326 -4.95 8.92 -3.40
N TRP A 327 -5.70 10.03 -3.26
CA TRP A 327 -5.36 11.30 -3.91
C TRP A 327 -4.00 11.83 -3.45
N ALA A 328 -3.74 11.84 -2.13
CA ALA A 328 -2.46 12.30 -1.60
C ALA A 328 -1.28 11.48 -2.14
N SER A 329 -1.39 10.14 -2.10
CA SER A 329 -0.32 9.25 -2.57
C SER A 329 -0.04 9.42 -4.06
N VAL A 330 -1.09 9.54 -4.89
CA VAL A 330 -0.95 9.70 -6.35
C VAL A 330 -0.44 11.08 -6.71
N VAL A 331 -0.87 12.15 -6.04
CA VAL A 331 -0.34 13.50 -6.28
C VAL A 331 1.14 13.57 -5.91
N ILE A 332 1.53 13.01 -4.75
CA ILE A 332 2.94 12.96 -4.32
C ILE A 332 3.80 12.21 -5.35
N PHE A 333 3.38 11.02 -5.77
CA PHE A 333 4.13 10.21 -6.74
C PHE A 333 4.10 10.80 -8.15
N GLY A 334 2.92 11.05 -8.72
CA GLY A 334 2.76 11.44 -10.11
C GLY A 334 3.13 12.90 -10.39
N VAL A 335 2.63 13.85 -9.59
CA VAL A 335 2.92 15.28 -9.81
C VAL A 335 4.31 15.64 -9.30
N GLY A 336 4.72 15.10 -8.14
CA GLY A 336 6.08 15.28 -7.61
C GLY A 336 7.15 14.64 -8.51
N GLY A 337 6.93 13.41 -8.97
CA GLY A 337 7.82 12.75 -9.93
C GLY A 337 7.89 13.47 -11.28
N TYR A 338 6.78 14.06 -11.73
CA TYR A 338 6.78 14.91 -12.93
C TYR A 338 7.64 16.15 -12.72
N TRP A 339 7.58 16.83 -11.58
CA TRP A 339 8.46 17.97 -11.30
C TRP A 339 9.95 17.59 -11.34
N GLY A 340 10.30 16.43 -10.76
CA GLY A 340 11.67 15.93 -10.73
C GLY A 340 12.34 15.73 -12.09
N ARG A 341 11.56 15.74 -13.18
CA ARG A 341 12.11 15.67 -14.55
C ARG A 341 13.10 16.79 -14.87
N LYS A 342 12.97 17.96 -14.21
CA LYS A 342 13.85 19.11 -14.41
C LYS A 342 15.30 18.82 -14.02
N GLU A 343 15.48 17.93 -13.05
CA GLU A 343 16.80 17.58 -12.52
C GLU A 343 17.37 16.28 -13.09
N MET A 344 16.53 15.49 -13.77
CA MET A 344 16.99 14.30 -14.46
C MET A 344 17.75 14.70 -15.73
N LYS A 345 18.96 14.15 -15.93
CA LYS A 345 19.81 14.44 -17.11
C LYS A 345 19.11 14.24 -18.45
N ASN A 346 18.07 13.42 -18.50
CA ASN A 346 17.31 13.08 -19.70
C ASN A 346 15.94 13.79 -19.77
N GLY A 347 15.60 14.66 -18.81
CA GLY A 347 14.32 15.39 -18.79
C GLY A 347 13.09 14.51 -18.54
N ARG A 348 13.27 13.26 -18.08
CA ARG A 348 12.18 12.28 -17.93
C ARG A 348 11.57 12.30 -16.54
N PHE A 349 10.31 11.86 -16.45
CA PHE A 349 9.62 11.60 -15.18
C PHE A 349 10.51 10.86 -14.18
N ASN A 350 10.60 11.35 -12.94
CA ASN A 350 11.27 10.64 -11.85
C ASN A 350 10.27 9.66 -11.23
N GLY A 351 10.46 8.36 -11.50
CA GLY A 351 9.66 7.29 -10.92
C GLY A 351 10.24 6.89 -9.56
N ASP A 352 10.05 7.75 -8.56
CA ASP A 352 10.62 7.56 -7.23
C ASP A 352 10.16 6.23 -6.60
N PHE A 353 11.13 5.36 -6.31
CA PHE A 353 10.92 4.03 -5.78
C PHE A 353 10.22 4.05 -4.41
N PHE A 354 10.35 5.12 -3.63
CA PHE A 354 9.77 5.19 -2.29
C PHE A 354 8.31 5.66 -2.37
N TYR A 355 8.01 6.67 -3.20
CA TYR A 355 6.65 7.18 -3.38
C TYR A 355 5.72 6.19 -4.09
N LEU A 356 6.23 5.35 -5.02
CA LEU A 356 5.37 4.32 -5.60
C LEU A 356 4.85 3.35 -4.53
N HIS A 357 5.61 3.13 -3.44
CA HIS A 357 5.15 2.25 -2.37
C HIS A 357 3.90 2.81 -1.71
N LEU A 358 3.82 4.14 -1.48
CA LEU A 358 2.62 4.80 -0.96
C LEU A 358 1.38 4.52 -1.81
N VAL A 359 1.51 4.56 -3.14
CA VAL A 359 0.39 4.29 -4.06
C VAL A 359 0.01 2.80 -3.99
N THR A 360 1.00 1.91 -4.05
CA THR A 360 0.76 0.46 -4.05
C THR A 360 0.21 -0.06 -2.72
N SER A 361 0.61 0.51 -1.58
CA SER A 361 0.13 0.12 -0.26
C SER A 361 -1.24 0.71 0.05
N ALA A 362 -1.54 1.92 -0.43
CA ALA A 362 -2.83 2.57 -0.17
C ALA A 362 -3.99 1.71 -0.71
N LEU A 363 -3.75 1.03 -1.83
CA LEU A 363 -4.69 0.10 -2.45
C LEU A 363 -5.29 -0.93 -1.48
N PHE A 364 -4.53 -1.35 -0.46
CA PHE A 364 -4.94 -2.37 0.51
C PHE A 364 -5.73 -1.82 1.69
N LEU A 365 -5.82 -0.50 1.88
CA LEU A 365 -6.52 0.08 3.03
C LEU A 365 -8.00 -0.38 3.14
N PRO A 366 -8.81 -0.37 2.06
CA PRO A 366 -10.17 -0.92 2.12
C PRO A 366 -10.20 -2.39 2.53
N SER A 367 -9.27 -3.19 2.02
CA SER A 367 -9.18 -4.62 2.30
C SER A 367 -8.80 -4.87 3.76
N LEU A 368 -7.86 -4.11 4.31
CA LEU A 368 -7.42 -4.25 5.71
C LEU A 368 -8.49 -3.79 6.69
N VAL A 369 -9.13 -2.64 6.44
CA VAL A 369 -10.18 -2.09 7.30
C VAL A 369 -11.37 -3.05 7.44
N ALA A 370 -11.67 -3.86 6.41
CA ALA A 370 -12.71 -4.89 6.50
C ALA A 370 -12.44 -5.97 7.57
N TYR A 371 -11.21 -6.09 8.07
CA TYR A 371 -10.83 -7.03 9.15
C TYR A 371 -10.63 -6.34 10.50
N LEU A 372 -10.80 -5.01 10.57
CA LEU A 372 -10.48 -4.21 11.74
C LEU A 372 -11.75 -3.67 12.41
N SER A 373 -11.68 -3.55 13.72
CA SER A 373 -12.58 -2.79 14.54
C SER A 373 -12.50 -1.30 14.20
N PRO A 374 -13.52 -0.51 14.57
CA PRO A 374 -13.49 0.95 14.45
C PRO A 374 -12.22 1.59 15.02
N THR A 375 -11.81 1.16 16.20
CA THR A 375 -10.64 1.68 16.89
C THR A 375 -9.35 1.42 16.11
N SER A 376 -9.14 0.16 15.70
CA SER A 376 -7.95 -0.24 14.94
C SER A 376 -7.93 0.39 13.55
N THR A 377 -9.10 0.61 12.94
CA THR A 377 -9.27 1.39 11.70
C THR A 377 -8.78 2.83 11.86
N THR A 378 -9.20 3.51 12.93
CA THR A 378 -8.73 4.88 13.24
C THR A 378 -7.20 4.91 13.42
N ILE A 379 -6.62 3.94 14.14
CA ILE A 379 -5.17 3.86 14.33
C ILE A 379 -4.45 3.64 12.99
N LEU A 380 -4.89 2.67 12.20
CA LEU A 380 -4.28 2.36 10.90
C LEU A 380 -4.29 3.58 9.98
N LEU A 381 -5.44 4.23 9.79
CA LEU A 381 -5.55 5.35 8.85
C LEU A 381 -4.73 6.56 9.29
N ARG A 382 -4.72 6.91 10.59
CA ARG A 382 -3.94 8.03 11.11
C ARG A 382 -2.43 7.78 11.00
N THR A 383 -1.99 6.58 11.36
CA THR A 383 -0.56 6.21 11.28
C THR A 383 -0.08 6.07 9.84
N TYR A 384 -0.96 5.63 8.92
CA TYR A 384 -0.68 5.59 7.49
C TYR A 384 -0.48 6.99 6.90
N LEU A 385 -1.36 7.96 7.21
CA LEU A 385 -1.18 9.34 6.77
C LEU A 385 0.12 9.93 7.32
N LEU A 386 0.39 9.72 8.62
CA LEU A 386 1.62 10.20 9.25
C LEU A 386 2.87 9.63 8.54
N ASN A 387 2.89 8.33 8.23
CA ASN A 387 3.96 7.70 7.46
C ASN A 387 4.09 8.31 6.05
N THR A 388 2.97 8.56 5.37
CA THR A 388 2.90 9.21 4.06
C THR A 388 3.54 10.60 4.08
N LEU A 389 3.17 11.44 5.06
CA LEU A 389 3.73 12.79 5.21
C LEU A 389 5.21 12.75 5.59
N ALA A 390 5.61 11.84 6.48
CA ALA A 390 7.01 11.67 6.85
C ALA A 390 7.87 11.24 5.65
N LEU A 391 7.38 10.31 4.83
CA LEU A 391 8.09 9.88 3.63
C LEU A 391 8.14 10.99 2.58
N TYR A 392 7.05 11.77 2.42
CA TYR A 392 7.04 12.95 1.56
C TYR A 392 8.17 13.93 1.91
N VAL A 393 8.32 14.26 3.20
CA VAL A 393 9.40 15.11 3.72
C VAL A 393 10.77 14.45 3.55
N ALA A 394 10.90 13.16 3.90
CA ALA A 394 12.15 12.42 3.84
C ALA A 394 12.72 12.32 2.43
N ARG A 395 11.87 12.32 1.41
CA ARG A 395 12.29 12.32 0.00
C ARG A 395 12.50 13.74 -0.56
N GLY A 396 12.36 14.79 0.24
CA GLY A 396 12.72 16.15 -0.12
C GLY A 396 11.54 17.09 -0.39
N ARG A 397 10.29 16.63 -0.19
CA ARG A 397 9.05 17.40 -0.40
C ARG A 397 9.01 18.17 -1.74
N PRO A 398 9.16 17.47 -2.90
CA PRO A 398 9.23 18.13 -4.20
C PRO A 398 8.00 19.01 -4.45
N PRO A 399 8.15 20.16 -5.13
CA PRO A 399 7.03 20.95 -5.61
C PRO A 399 5.99 20.12 -6.39
N LEU A 400 4.74 20.54 -6.27
CA LEU A 400 3.59 19.89 -6.91
C LEU A 400 2.97 20.84 -7.96
N PRO A 401 3.59 21.01 -9.15
CA PRO A 401 3.10 21.91 -10.19
C PRO A 401 1.90 21.31 -10.93
N ILE A 402 0.72 21.29 -10.30
CA ILE A 402 -0.48 20.62 -10.82
C ILE A 402 -0.87 21.18 -12.19
N ALA A 403 -0.92 22.50 -12.36
CA ALA A 403 -1.31 23.10 -13.64
C ALA A 403 -0.38 22.67 -14.80
N ASP A 404 0.95 22.70 -14.57
CA ASP A 404 1.93 22.29 -15.57
C ASP A 404 1.79 20.79 -15.90
N PHE A 405 1.59 19.94 -14.88
CA PHE A 405 1.37 18.50 -15.07
C PHE A 405 0.17 18.23 -16.00
N TYR A 406 -0.93 18.95 -15.81
CA TYR A 406 -2.11 18.80 -16.65
C TYR A 406 -1.95 19.35 -18.06
N SER A 407 -1.09 20.36 -18.23
CA SER A 407 -0.72 20.92 -19.53
C SER A 407 0.18 19.98 -20.34
N ASP A 408 1.20 19.40 -19.69
CA ASP A 408 2.27 18.68 -20.40
C ASP A 408 2.01 17.18 -20.55
N VAL A 409 1.33 16.56 -19.59
CA VAL A 409 1.10 15.12 -19.60
C VAL A 409 -0.16 14.85 -20.44
N THR A 410 -0.25 13.72 -21.13
CA THR A 410 -1.46 13.35 -21.87
C THR A 410 -2.40 12.52 -20.99
N PRO A 411 -3.74 12.73 -21.03
CA PRO A 411 -4.70 11.82 -20.42
C PRO A 411 -4.93 10.56 -21.26
N ASN A 412 -4.36 10.48 -22.47
CA ASN A 412 -4.45 9.36 -23.40
C ASN A 412 -3.05 8.79 -23.68
N PRO A 413 -2.36 8.21 -22.69
CA PRO A 413 -1.10 7.54 -22.94
C PRO A 413 -1.32 6.38 -23.92
N ALA A 414 -0.41 6.24 -24.87
CA ALA A 414 -0.49 5.25 -25.93
C ALA A 414 0.88 4.61 -26.14
N PRO A 415 0.91 3.33 -26.60
CA PRO A 415 2.17 2.70 -26.93
C PRO A 415 2.92 3.44 -28.05
N PRO A 416 4.24 3.21 -28.20
CA PRO A 416 5.04 3.84 -29.23
C PRO A 416 4.45 3.69 -30.65
N ALA A 417 4.44 4.80 -31.42
CA ALA A 417 3.74 4.89 -32.69
C ALA A 417 4.18 3.85 -33.75
N HIS A 418 5.41 3.36 -33.69
CA HIS A 418 5.96 2.37 -34.63
C HIS A 418 5.29 0.98 -34.53
N VAL A 419 4.47 0.74 -33.49
CA VAL A 419 3.76 -0.53 -33.27
C VAL A 419 2.29 -0.45 -33.74
N SER A 420 1.78 0.74 -34.08
CA SER A 420 0.39 0.93 -34.50
C SER A 420 0.14 0.39 -35.91
N LYS A 421 -0.69 -0.65 -36.05
CA LYS A 421 -1.18 -1.12 -37.35
C LYS A 421 -2.24 -0.16 -37.90
N LYS A 422 -2.29 0.01 -39.23
CA LYS A 422 -3.36 0.75 -39.89
C LYS A 422 -4.71 0.06 -39.63
N PRO A 423 -5.72 0.75 -39.05
CA PRO A 423 -7.04 0.16 -38.87
C PRO A 423 -7.69 -0.22 -40.20
N ALA A 424 -8.50 -1.28 -40.19
CA ALA A 424 -9.25 -1.71 -41.37
C ALA A 424 -10.38 -0.72 -41.70
N GLU A 425 -10.81 -0.71 -42.96
CA GLU A 425 -11.99 0.06 -43.39
C GLU A 425 -13.23 -0.34 -42.57
N GLY A 426 -14.02 0.66 -42.16
CA GLY A 426 -15.18 0.47 -41.29
C GLY A 426 -14.86 0.47 -39.78
N THR A 427 -13.59 0.60 -39.38
CA THR A 427 -13.24 0.79 -37.95
C THR A 427 -13.77 2.14 -37.46
N LEU A 428 -14.38 2.17 -36.26
CA LEU A 428 -14.82 3.42 -35.63
C LEU A 428 -13.62 4.22 -35.12
N ALA A 429 -13.61 5.53 -35.41
CA ALA A 429 -12.55 6.47 -35.01
C ALA A 429 -11.11 5.95 -35.28
N PRO A 430 -10.78 5.58 -36.54
CA PRO A 430 -9.50 4.96 -36.88
C PRO A 430 -8.28 5.85 -36.59
N GLU A 431 -8.49 7.16 -36.42
CA GLU A 431 -7.49 8.13 -35.99
C GLU A 431 -7.13 8.04 -34.49
N LYS A 432 -7.90 7.28 -33.69
CA LYS A 432 -7.68 7.04 -32.25
C LYS A 432 -7.64 5.54 -31.94
N PRO A 433 -6.55 4.83 -32.28
CA PRO A 433 -6.48 3.38 -32.16
C PRO A 433 -6.58 2.86 -30.71
N ALA A 434 -6.34 3.70 -29.70
CA ALA A 434 -6.49 3.36 -28.27
C ALA A 434 -7.67 4.13 -27.65
N ALA A 435 -8.90 3.63 -27.86
CA ALA A 435 -10.12 4.25 -27.33
C ALA A 435 -10.19 4.28 -25.78
N ASN A 436 -9.52 3.33 -25.12
CA ASN A 436 -9.31 3.32 -23.69
C ASN A 436 -7.82 3.08 -23.39
N PRO A 437 -7.07 4.08 -22.90
CA PRO A 437 -5.63 3.97 -22.68
C PRO A 437 -5.26 2.87 -21.67
N TRP A 438 -6.16 2.55 -20.72
CA TRP A 438 -5.92 1.48 -19.74
C TRP A 438 -5.75 0.12 -20.41
N LEU A 439 -6.49 -0.18 -21.48
CA LEU A 439 -6.42 -1.50 -22.12
C LEU A 439 -5.01 -1.76 -22.69
N SER A 440 -4.42 -0.77 -23.36
CA SER A 440 -3.05 -0.87 -23.87
C SER A 440 -2.02 -0.91 -22.75
N MET A 441 -2.14 -0.02 -21.75
CA MET A 441 -1.17 0.04 -20.65
C MET A 441 -1.15 -1.25 -19.83
N LEU A 442 -2.31 -1.79 -19.48
CA LEU A 442 -2.41 -3.02 -18.70
C LEU A 442 -1.90 -4.22 -19.50
N GLN A 443 -2.17 -4.28 -20.81
CA GLN A 443 -1.64 -5.33 -21.68
C GLN A 443 -0.11 -5.33 -21.74
N SER A 444 0.53 -4.17 -21.77
CA SER A 444 2.00 -4.06 -21.69
C SER A 444 2.50 -4.40 -20.29
N THR A 445 1.79 -3.96 -19.26
CA THR A 445 2.14 -4.14 -17.85
C THR A 445 2.18 -5.61 -17.43
N ILE A 446 1.17 -6.41 -17.80
CA ILE A 446 1.12 -7.81 -17.35
C ILE A 446 2.31 -8.64 -17.84
N MET A 447 2.92 -8.24 -18.97
CA MET A 447 4.10 -8.89 -19.54
C MET A 447 5.42 -8.28 -19.07
N HIS A 448 5.36 -7.23 -18.26
CA HIS A 448 6.54 -6.51 -17.81
C HIS A 448 7.18 -7.24 -16.60
N PRO A 449 8.52 -7.47 -16.62
CA PRO A 449 9.22 -8.22 -15.58
C PRO A 449 9.44 -7.44 -14.26
N ASP A 450 9.26 -6.12 -14.27
CA ASP A 450 9.33 -5.32 -13.04
C ASP A 450 8.13 -5.59 -12.12
N ASN A 451 8.42 -6.14 -10.93
CA ASN A 451 7.41 -6.53 -9.96
C ASN A 451 6.68 -5.36 -9.28
N HIS A 452 7.15 -4.12 -9.41
CA HIS A 452 6.48 -2.93 -8.88
C HIS A 452 5.50 -2.33 -9.87
N LEU A 453 5.77 -2.44 -11.18
CA LEU A 453 4.90 -1.88 -12.21
C LEU A 453 3.49 -2.49 -12.15
N GLY A 454 3.39 -3.81 -12.06
CA GLY A 454 2.10 -4.50 -11.94
C GLY A 454 1.30 -4.02 -10.73
N LYS A 455 1.96 -3.87 -9.57
CA LYS A 455 1.38 -3.32 -8.33
C LYS A 455 0.88 -1.89 -8.51
N LEU A 456 1.66 -1.04 -9.17
CA LEU A 456 1.32 0.37 -9.36
C LEU A 456 0.15 0.54 -10.33
N GLN A 457 0.16 -0.18 -11.45
CA GLN A 457 -0.84 -0.04 -12.51
C GLN A 457 -2.21 -0.56 -12.07
N ARG A 458 -2.27 -1.68 -11.34
CA ARG A 458 -3.54 -2.14 -10.73
C ARG A 458 -4.09 -1.14 -9.72
N ALA A 459 -3.23 -0.46 -8.95
CA ALA A 459 -3.65 0.55 -8.00
C ALA A 459 -4.25 1.77 -8.70
N LEU A 460 -3.52 2.34 -9.66
CA LEU A 460 -3.96 3.52 -10.40
C LEU A 460 -5.20 3.22 -11.25
N SER A 461 -5.30 2.04 -11.86
CA SER A 461 -6.49 1.62 -12.62
C SER A 461 -7.72 1.51 -11.70
N HIS A 462 -7.55 0.98 -10.49
CA HIS A 462 -8.63 0.88 -9.51
C HIS A 462 -9.09 2.26 -9.03
N PHE A 463 -8.14 3.13 -8.68
CA PHE A 463 -8.46 4.51 -8.28
C PHE A 463 -9.16 5.28 -9.41
N SER A 464 -8.74 5.06 -10.66
CA SER A 464 -9.42 5.63 -11.83
C SER A 464 -10.83 5.08 -12.04
N ALA A 465 -11.11 3.84 -11.65
CA ALA A 465 -12.45 3.27 -11.75
C ALA A 465 -13.41 3.89 -10.73
N LEU A 466 -12.91 4.22 -9.53
CA LEU A 466 -13.70 4.87 -8.48
C LEU A 466 -13.84 6.38 -8.70
N TYR A 467 -12.75 7.06 -9.07
CA TYR A 467 -12.63 8.51 -8.99
C TYR A 467 -12.20 9.18 -10.32
N GLY A 468 -12.18 8.42 -11.42
CA GLY A 468 -11.79 8.94 -12.74
C GLY A 468 -12.75 10.01 -13.29
N THR A 469 -13.98 10.07 -12.80
CA THR A 469 -14.99 11.08 -13.20
C THR A 469 -14.98 12.32 -12.32
N THR A 470 -14.10 12.41 -11.31
CA THR A 470 -14.01 13.60 -10.45
C THR A 470 -13.65 14.83 -11.29
N PRO A 471 -14.49 15.89 -11.31
CA PRO A 471 -14.27 17.05 -12.14
C PRO A 471 -13.21 17.98 -11.55
N ARG A 472 -12.66 18.83 -12.42
CA ARG A 472 -11.86 20.00 -12.01
C ARG A 472 -12.65 20.90 -11.06
N GLY A 473 -11.95 21.60 -10.17
CA GLY A 473 -12.54 22.50 -9.18
C GLY A 473 -13.00 21.83 -7.88
N ASN A 474 -13.27 20.52 -7.87
CA ASN A 474 -13.77 19.81 -6.68
C ASN A 474 -12.91 20.07 -5.43
N PHE A 475 -11.59 19.95 -5.56
CA PHE A 475 -10.65 20.15 -4.44
C PHE A 475 -10.47 21.62 -4.02
N ARG A 476 -10.68 22.56 -4.96
CA ARG A 476 -10.68 23.99 -4.65
C ARG A 476 -11.88 24.32 -3.77
N ASP A 477 -13.04 23.77 -4.08
CA ASP A 477 -14.28 24.00 -3.33
C ASP A 477 -14.22 23.44 -1.91
N MET A 478 -13.34 22.45 -1.67
CA MET A 478 -12.99 21.93 -0.34
C MET A 478 -12.03 22.84 0.46
N GLY A 479 -11.57 23.97 -0.11
CA GLY A 479 -10.65 24.90 0.55
C GLY A 479 -9.20 24.44 0.62
N ILE A 480 -8.79 23.48 -0.22
CA ILE A 480 -7.41 22.99 -0.26
C ILE A 480 -6.52 24.04 -0.93
N GLU A 481 -5.54 24.57 -0.21
CA GLU A 481 -4.68 25.64 -0.72
C GLU A 481 -3.39 25.14 -1.39
N LEU A 482 -3.49 24.28 -2.40
CA LEU A 482 -2.33 23.83 -3.19
C LEU A 482 -2.28 24.58 -4.52
N LYS A 483 -1.10 24.99 -5.00
CA LYS A 483 -0.99 25.77 -6.24
C LYS A 483 -1.48 24.96 -7.44
N GLY A 484 -2.46 25.49 -8.18
CA GLY A 484 -3.04 24.84 -9.35
C GLY A 484 -4.06 23.74 -9.03
N ILE A 485 -4.49 23.61 -7.78
CA ILE A 485 -5.44 22.59 -7.29
C ILE A 485 -6.77 22.58 -8.05
N GLU A 486 -7.19 23.71 -8.61
CA GLU A 486 -8.38 23.83 -9.44
C GLU A 486 -8.32 22.98 -10.71
N ASN A 487 -7.12 22.57 -11.15
CA ASN A 487 -6.91 21.71 -12.31
C ASN A 487 -6.92 20.21 -11.97
N LEU A 488 -6.83 19.84 -10.70
CA LEU A 488 -6.81 18.44 -10.28
C LEU A 488 -8.17 17.78 -10.58
N ASP A 489 -8.16 16.76 -11.44
CA ASP A 489 -9.31 15.94 -11.80
C ASP A 489 -8.97 14.43 -11.81
N GLY A 490 -9.97 13.59 -12.09
CA GLY A 490 -9.82 12.13 -12.13
C GLY A 490 -8.80 11.60 -13.14
N THR A 491 -8.38 12.41 -14.12
CA THR A 491 -7.38 11.96 -15.11
C THR A 491 -5.95 11.90 -14.55
N VAL A 492 -5.70 12.37 -13.31
CA VAL A 492 -4.40 12.22 -12.65
C VAL A 492 -3.92 10.76 -12.63
N PHE A 493 -4.85 9.81 -12.44
CA PHE A 493 -4.52 8.39 -12.33
C PHE A 493 -3.97 7.82 -13.64
N VAL A 494 -4.66 8.05 -14.76
CA VAL A 494 -4.24 7.57 -16.08
C VAL A 494 -2.97 8.27 -16.57
N ARG A 495 -2.83 9.57 -16.30
CA ARG A 495 -1.63 10.35 -16.61
C ARG A 495 -0.41 9.80 -15.88
N THR A 496 -0.55 9.54 -14.59
CA THR A 496 0.50 8.98 -13.74
C THR A 496 0.87 7.57 -14.17
N ALA A 497 -0.12 6.75 -14.52
CA ALA A 497 0.08 5.40 -15.03
C ALA A 497 0.91 5.40 -16.34
N GLY A 498 0.59 6.31 -17.27
CA GLY A 498 1.34 6.50 -18.51
C GLY A 498 2.81 6.85 -18.25
N LEU A 499 3.06 7.86 -17.41
CA LEU A 499 4.42 8.28 -17.05
C LEU A 499 5.24 7.15 -16.40
N ALA A 500 4.62 6.35 -15.53
CA ALA A 500 5.28 5.23 -14.88
C ALA A 500 5.65 4.11 -15.88
N LEU A 501 4.76 3.79 -16.82
CA LEU A 501 5.04 2.81 -17.87
C LEU A 501 6.10 3.32 -18.85
N ASP A 502 6.02 4.59 -19.28
CA ASP A 502 7.06 5.24 -20.07
C ASP A 502 8.42 5.17 -19.38
N ARG A 503 8.45 5.41 -18.06
CA ARG A 503 9.68 5.42 -17.26
C ARG A 503 10.38 4.07 -17.25
N LEU A 504 9.62 2.98 -17.11
CA LEU A 504 10.14 1.62 -17.11
C LEU A 504 10.32 1.00 -18.49
N GLY A 505 9.62 1.53 -19.50
CA GLY A 505 9.67 1.10 -20.88
C GLY A 505 8.49 0.21 -21.25
N TRP A 506 7.95 0.45 -22.45
CA TRP A 506 6.95 -0.39 -23.10
C TRP A 506 7.60 -1.68 -23.62
N MET A 507 8.02 -2.58 -22.72
CA MET A 507 8.83 -3.74 -23.08
C MET A 507 8.13 -4.70 -24.06
N ARG A 508 6.82 -4.89 -23.92
CA ARG A 508 6.02 -5.68 -24.86
C ARG A 508 6.10 -5.11 -26.28
N GLU A 509 6.21 -3.80 -26.38
CA GLU A 509 6.31 -3.04 -27.63
C GLU A 509 7.75 -2.84 -28.11
N GLY A 510 8.74 -3.44 -27.44
CA GLY A 510 10.14 -3.46 -27.88
C GLY A 510 11.04 -2.43 -27.25
N GLU A 511 10.57 -1.65 -26.27
CA GLU A 511 11.47 -0.80 -25.48
C GLU A 511 12.32 -1.60 -24.50
N GLU A 512 13.51 -1.08 -24.18
CA GLU A 512 14.38 -1.69 -23.17
C GLU A 512 13.79 -1.60 -21.76
N ARG A 513 14.10 -2.61 -20.93
CA ARG A 513 13.82 -2.60 -19.50
C ARG A 513 14.59 -1.47 -18.83
N ARG A 514 13.89 -0.56 -18.17
CA ARG A 514 14.47 0.50 -17.33
C ARG A 514 14.16 0.24 -15.85
N ARG A 515 14.57 1.16 -14.99
CA ARG A 515 14.50 1.02 -13.53
C ARG A 515 13.86 2.26 -12.90
N TRP A 516 13.30 2.07 -11.71
CA TRP A 516 12.86 3.14 -10.82
C TRP A 516 14.03 3.99 -10.34
N ASP A 517 13.69 5.16 -9.83
CA ASP A 517 14.63 6.17 -9.34
C ASP A 517 14.78 6.08 -7.81
N PHE A 518 16.00 6.14 -7.31
CA PHE A 518 16.32 6.03 -5.88
C PHE A 518 16.83 7.35 -5.28
N ASP A 519 17.20 8.30 -6.13
CA ASP A 519 17.68 9.63 -5.70
C ASP A 519 16.51 10.48 -5.21
N GLY A 520 16.68 11.10 -4.04
CA GLY A 520 15.68 12.00 -3.47
C GLY A 520 15.62 13.35 -4.19
N PHE A 521 14.57 14.12 -3.90
CA PHE A 521 14.33 15.46 -4.44
C PHE A 521 15.07 16.54 -3.63
N TYR A 522 16.38 16.38 -3.44
CA TYR A 522 17.21 17.26 -2.61
C TYR A 522 17.86 18.40 -3.42
N HIS A 523 17.04 19.12 -4.17
CA HIS A 523 17.44 20.16 -5.11
C HIS A 523 16.42 21.31 -5.12
N ASP A 524 16.87 22.49 -5.56
CA ASP A 524 16.05 23.72 -5.61
C ASP A 524 15.27 23.88 -6.90
#